data_AF-A0A834BYA6-F1
#
_entry.id   AF-A0A834BYA6-F1
#
_cell.length_a   1.000
_cell.length_b   1.000
_cell.length_c   1.000
_cell.angle_alpha   90.00
_cell.angle_beta   90.00
_cell.angle_gamma   90.00
#
_symmetry.space_group_name_H-M   'P 1'
#
loop_
_entity.id
_entity.type
_entity.pdbx_description
1 polymer ?
#
loop_
_entity_poly.entity_id
_entity_poly.type
_entity_poly.pdbx_seq_one_letter_code
_entity_poly.pdbx_strand_id
1 'polypeptide(L)'
;MVKKIEISQHAKYTCSFCGKTKMKRRAVGIWHCGSCKKTVAGGAWTYNTTSAVTVKSAIRRLKELKDQYQRCVRIASMEIVNVLMKRRSEFNRLRGFVDSDFKKLVDMSPEPSTSEHALHKDQSIQAGQELTENEARQPGKETRQS
;
A
#
# COMPACT_ATOMS: atom_id res chain seq x y z
N MET A 1 -3.72 -33.72 -45.22
CA MET A 1 -3.41 -32.67 -44.23
C MET A 1 -3.96 -31.30 -44.60
N VAL A 2 -3.66 -30.77 -45.80
CA VAL A 2 -4.11 -29.42 -46.26
C VAL A 2 -5.62 -29.22 -46.13
N LYS A 3 -6.43 -30.19 -46.57
CA LYS A 3 -7.90 -30.13 -46.46
C LYS A 3 -8.41 -29.78 -45.05
N LYS A 4 -7.80 -30.33 -43.99
CA LYS A 4 -8.19 -30.03 -42.59
C LYS A 4 -7.90 -28.58 -42.21
N ILE A 5 -6.76 -28.07 -42.65
CA ILE A 5 -6.33 -26.68 -42.43
C ILE A 5 -7.21 -25.70 -43.21
N GLU A 6 -7.56 -26.06 -44.44
CA GLU A 6 -8.39 -25.24 -45.32
C GLU A 6 -9.84 -25.14 -44.82
N ILE A 7 -10.38 -26.24 -44.29
CA ILE A 7 -11.70 -26.25 -43.63
C ILE A 7 -11.67 -25.38 -42.37
N SER A 8 -10.65 -25.51 -41.52
CA SER A 8 -10.59 -24.78 -40.26
C SER A 8 -10.42 -23.27 -40.45
N GLN A 9 -9.60 -22.84 -41.42
CA GLN A 9 -9.41 -21.40 -41.68
C GLN A 9 -10.66 -20.69 -42.24
N HIS A 10 -11.51 -21.41 -42.98
CA HIS A 10 -12.75 -20.88 -43.57
C HIS A 10 -13.98 -21.05 -42.66
N ALA A 11 -13.86 -21.84 -41.59
CA ALA A 11 -14.91 -22.02 -40.62
C ALA A 11 -15.28 -20.70 -39.92
N LYS A 12 -16.56 -20.56 -39.57
CA LYS A 12 -17.04 -19.47 -38.70
C LYS A 12 -16.97 -19.93 -37.25
N TYR A 13 -16.39 -19.10 -36.40
CA TYR A 13 -16.30 -19.37 -34.96
C TYR A 13 -17.24 -18.47 -34.15
N THR A 14 -17.57 -18.93 -32.94
CA THR A 14 -18.33 -18.16 -31.96
C THR A 14 -17.47 -17.04 -31.37
N CYS A 15 -17.95 -15.80 -31.45
CA CYS A 15 -17.27 -14.66 -30.90
C CYS A 15 -17.42 -14.60 -29.37
N SER A 16 -16.30 -14.57 -28.65
CA SER A 16 -16.29 -14.47 -27.18
C SER A 16 -16.86 -13.17 -26.63
N PHE A 17 -17.01 -12.14 -27.47
CA PHE A 17 -17.50 -10.82 -27.05
C PHE A 17 -19.00 -10.66 -27.20
N CYS A 18 -19.59 -11.17 -28.29
CA CYS A 18 -21.00 -10.97 -28.59
C CYS A 18 -21.81 -12.28 -28.75
N GLY A 19 -21.19 -13.43 -28.52
CA GLY A 19 -21.83 -14.75 -28.58
C GLY A 19 -22.25 -15.25 -29.97
N LYS A 20 -22.13 -14.42 -31.01
CA LYS A 20 -22.58 -14.74 -32.38
C LYS A 20 -21.49 -15.51 -33.16
N THR A 21 -21.89 -16.49 -33.95
CA THR A 21 -21.01 -17.29 -34.84
C THR A 21 -20.67 -16.54 -36.14
N LYS A 22 -20.08 -15.35 -35.99
CA LYS A 22 -19.67 -14.46 -37.09
C LYS A 22 -18.18 -14.13 -37.07
N MET A 23 -17.37 -14.89 -36.33
CA MET A 23 -15.91 -14.72 -36.31
C MET A 23 -15.28 -15.41 -37.52
N LYS A 24 -14.55 -14.65 -38.34
CA LYS A 24 -13.86 -15.13 -39.54
C LYS A 24 -12.40 -14.69 -39.55
N ARG A 25 -11.54 -15.49 -40.16
CA ARG A 25 -10.13 -15.14 -40.38
C ARG A 25 -10.02 -14.02 -41.42
N ARG A 26 -9.16 -13.03 -41.18
CA ARG A 26 -8.83 -11.96 -42.13
C ARG A 26 -7.42 -12.11 -42.68
N ALA A 27 -6.48 -12.41 -41.80
CA ALA A 27 -5.09 -12.71 -42.13
C ALA A 27 -4.58 -13.81 -41.18
N VAL A 28 -3.37 -14.29 -41.40
CA VAL A 28 -2.72 -15.25 -40.48
C VAL A 28 -2.71 -14.66 -39.07
N GLY A 29 -3.31 -15.38 -38.11
CA GLY A 29 -3.37 -14.95 -36.71
C GLY A 29 -4.35 -13.80 -36.42
N ILE A 30 -5.02 -13.22 -37.42
CA ILE A 30 -5.96 -12.11 -37.25
C ILE A 30 -7.39 -12.56 -37.56
N TRP A 31 -8.26 -12.42 -36.57
CA TRP A 31 -9.67 -12.81 -36.64
C TRP A 31 -10.58 -11.60 -36.44
N HIS A 32 -11.63 -11.50 -37.23
CA HIS A 32 -12.57 -10.38 -37.19
C HIS A 32 -14.01 -10.87 -37.07
N CYS A 33 -14.76 -10.26 -36.18
CA CYS A 33 -16.17 -10.55 -35.99
C CYS A 33 -17.04 -9.63 -36.85
N GLY A 34 -17.80 -10.20 -37.78
CA GLY A 34 -18.70 -9.43 -38.63
C GLY A 34 -19.89 -8.77 -37.90
N SER A 35 -20.23 -9.18 -36.67
CA SER A 35 -21.32 -8.55 -35.89
C SER A 35 -20.84 -7.42 -34.99
N CYS A 36 -19.90 -7.69 -34.08
CA CYS A 36 -19.46 -6.69 -33.10
C CYS A 36 -18.23 -5.89 -33.58
N LYS A 37 -17.74 -6.15 -34.79
CA LYS A 37 -16.59 -5.51 -35.43
C LYS A 37 -15.26 -5.62 -34.64
N LYS A 38 -15.22 -6.46 -33.60
CA LYS A 38 -14.00 -6.71 -32.82
C LYS A 38 -13.01 -7.55 -33.65
N THR A 39 -11.75 -7.15 -33.60
CA THR A 39 -10.62 -7.87 -34.19
C THR A 39 -9.76 -8.43 -33.06
N VAL A 40 -9.31 -9.67 -33.19
CA VAL A 40 -8.66 -10.44 -32.13
C VAL A 40 -7.49 -11.23 -32.72
N ALA A 41 -6.39 -11.29 -31.98
CA ALA A 41 -5.28 -12.19 -32.28
C ALA A 41 -5.66 -13.64 -31.89
N GLY A 42 -5.47 -14.58 -32.80
CA GLY A 42 -5.79 -15.99 -32.63
C GLY A 42 -4.74 -16.89 -33.27
N GLY A 43 -5.09 -18.16 -33.48
CA GLY A 43 -4.23 -19.10 -34.19
C GLY A 43 -4.13 -18.78 -35.69
N ALA A 44 -3.13 -19.36 -36.34
CA ALA A 44 -2.93 -19.22 -37.78
C ALA A 44 -4.14 -19.72 -38.59
N TRP A 45 -4.74 -20.83 -38.18
CA TRP A 45 -5.84 -21.52 -38.89
C TRP A 45 -7.09 -21.70 -38.03
N THR A 46 -6.97 -21.62 -36.71
CA THR A 46 -8.09 -21.77 -35.76
C THR A 46 -8.19 -20.53 -34.88
N TYR A 47 -9.42 -20.13 -34.50
CA TYR A 47 -9.63 -18.92 -33.68
C TYR A 47 -8.91 -18.98 -32.33
N ASN A 48 -8.92 -20.14 -31.67
CA ASN A 48 -8.28 -20.33 -30.37
C ASN A 48 -7.47 -21.63 -30.40
N THR A 49 -6.17 -21.54 -30.12
CA THR A 49 -5.28 -22.72 -30.06
C THR A 49 -5.36 -23.37 -28.68
N THR A 50 -5.21 -24.70 -28.61
CA THR A 50 -5.19 -25.46 -27.34
C THR A 50 -4.15 -24.91 -26.35
N SER A 51 -2.93 -24.63 -26.80
CA SER A 51 -1.87 -24.08 -25.95
C SER A 51 -2.27 -22.74 -25.34
N ALA A 52 -2.87 -21.83 -26.13
CA ALA A 52 -3.36 -20.55 -25.61
C ALA A 52 -4.48 -20.72 -24.57
N VAL A 53 -5.36 -21.72 -24.72
CA VAL A 53 -6.38 -22.02 -23.70
C VAL A 53 -5.72 -22.46 -22.40
N THR A 54 -4.75 -23.38 -22.47
CA THR A 54 -4.02 -23.88 -21.30
C THR A 54 -3.29 -22.74 -20.60
N VAL A 55 -2.55 -21.91 -21.32
CA VAL A 55 -1.81 -20.76 -20.77
C VAL A 55 -2.76 -19.76 -20.11
N LYS A 56 -3.90 -19.41 -20.74
CA LYS A 56 -4.92 -18.54 -20.13
C LYS A 56 -5.43 -19.12 -18.80
N SER A 57 -5.69 -20.42 -18.75
CA SER A 57 -6.15 -21.08 -17.52
C SER A 57 -5.08 -21.09 -16.42
N ALA A 58 -3.82 -21.32 -16.77
CA ALA A 58 -2.70 -21.30 -15.84
C ALA A 58 -2.46 -19.89 -15.27
N ILE A 59 -2.43 -18.85 -16.13
CA ILE A 59 -2.28 -17.46 -15.70
C ILE A 59 -3.41 -17.06 -14.75
N ARG A 60 -4.66 -17.43 -15.05
CA ARG A 60 -5.80 -17.13 -14.16
C ARG A 60 -5.57 -17.71 -12.76
N ARG A 61 -5.20 -18.99 -12.67
CA ARG A 61 -4.92 -19.67 -11.39
C ARG A 61 -3.77 -19.00 -10.63
N LEU A 62 -2.69 -18.63 -11.32
CA LEU A 62 -1.54 -17.97 -10.69
C LEU A 62 -1.90 -16.58 -10.14
N LYS A 63 -2.75 -15.82 -10.83
CA LYS A 63 -3.27 -14.54 -10.33
C LYS A 63 -4.10 -14.72 -9.07
N GLU A 64 -5.00 -15.71 -9.07
CA GLU A 64 -5.81 -16.03 -7.89
C GLU A 64 -4.93 -16.42 -6.69
N LEU A 65 -3.91 -17.25 -6.88
CA LEU A 65 -2.96 -17.61 -5.82
C LEU A 65 -2.21 -16.40 -5.27
N LYS A 66 -1.73 -15.51 -6.14
CA LYS A 66 -1.07 -14.26 -5.73
C LYS A 66 -2.01 -13.39 -4.91
N ASP A 67 -3.26 -13.23 -5.34
CA ASP A 67 -4.24 -12.39 -4.65
C ASP A 67 -4.60 -12.97 -3.28
N GLN A 68 -4.70 -14.30 -3.16
CA GLN A 68 -4.90 -14.97 -1.87
C GLN A 68 -3.71 -14.75 -0.93
N TYR A 69 -2.48 -14.94 -1.42
CA TYR A 69 -1.27 -14.67 -0.63
C TYR A 69 -1.24 -13.22 -0.13
N GLN A 70 -1.51 -12.24 -1.01
CA GLN A 70 -1.56 -10.84 -0.62
C GLN A 70 -2.65 -10.54 0.41
N ARG A 71 -3.82 -11.19 0.33
CA ARG A 71 -4.86 -11.07 1.36
C ARG A 71 -4.38 -11.64 2.70
N CYS A 72 -3.81 -12.83 2.71
CA CYS A 72 -3.29 -13.43 3.94
C CYS A 72 -2.23 -12.54 4.61
N VAL A 73 -1.29 -11.99 3.83
CA VAL A 73 -0.27 -11.07 4.34
C VAL A 73 -0.87 -9.79 4.91
N ARG A 74 -1.87 -9.20 4.23
CA ARG A 74 -2.57 -8.01 4.75
C ARG A 74 -3.30 -8.31 6.05
N ILE A 75 -4.05 -9.41 6.11
CA ILE A 75 -4.81 -9.80 7.31
C ILE A 75 -3.85 -10.02 8.49
N ALA A 76 -2.79 -10.80 8.31
CA ALA A 76 -1.80 -11.06 9.36
C ALA A 76 -1.11 -9.76 9.84
N SER A 77 -0.83 -8.83 8.93
CA SER A 77 -0.26 -7.52 9.29
C SER A 77 -1.26 -6.67 10.08
N MET A 78 -2.54 -6.68 9.71
CA MET A 78 -3.59 -5.95 10.45
C MET A 78 -3.81 -6.54 11.84
N GLU A 79 -3.75 -7.86 12.00
CA GLU A 79 -3.83 -8.49 13.32
C GLU A 79 -2.67 -8.06 14.22
N ILE A 80 -1.44 -8.04 13.70
CA ILE A 80 -0.27 -7.55 14.45
C ILE A 80 -0.45 -6.07 14.81
N VAL A 81 -0.86 -5.22 13.87
CA VAL A 81 -1.11 -3.80 14.13
C VAL A 81 -2.20 -3.61 15.18
N ASN A 82 -3.29 -4.39 15.14
CA ASN A 82 -4.35 -4.34 16.13
C ASN A 82 -3.86 -4.75 17.53
N VAL A 83 -3.06 -5.82 17.62
CA VAL A 83 -2.43 -6.25 18.89
C VAL A 83 -1.49 -5.18 19.42
N LEU A 84 -0.65 -4.58 18.56
CA LEU A 84 0.28 -3.52 18.95
C LEU A 84 -0.46 -2.25 19.37
N MET A 85 -1.52 -1.86 18.67
CA MET A 85 -2.35 -0.70 19.03
C MET A 85 -3.08 -0.93 20.37
N LYS A 86 -3.58 -2.16 20.62
CA LYS A 86 -4.19 -2.51 21.90
C LYS A 86 -3.18 -2.47 23.05
N ARG A 87 -1.99 -3.06 22.87
CA ARG A 87 -0.89 -2.96 23.85
C ARG A 87 -0.43 -1.51 24.07
N ARG A 88 -0.36 -0.69 23.02
CA ARG A 88 -0.01 0.74 23.13
C ARG A 88 -1.06 1.52 23.91
N SER A 89 -2.34 1.23 23.70
CA SER A 89 -3.44 1.84 24.46
C SER A 89 -3.39 1.45 25.94
N GLU A 90 -3.19 0.16 26.24
CA GLU A 90 -3.01 -0.34 27.60
C GLU A 90 -1.77 0.25 28.27
N PHE A 91 -0.65 0.34 27.55
CA PHE A 91 0.58 0.97 28.03
C PHE A 91 0.39 2.46 28.34
N ASN A 92 -0.28 3.21 27.45
CA ASN A 92 -0.61 4.62 27.71
C ASN A 92 -1.54 4.79 28.91
N ARG A 93 -2.49 3.87 29.10
CA ARG A 93 -3.38 3.87 30.27
C ARG A 93 -2.63 3.62 31.57
N LEU A 94 -1.71 2.66 31.58
CA LEU A 94 -0.82 2.41 32.72
C LEU A 94 0.12 3.59 32.96
N ARG A 95 0.73 4.17 31.92
CA ARG A 95 1.56 5.37 32.06
C ARG A 95 0.78 6.52 32.71
N GLY A 96 -0.45 6.78 32.26
CA GLY A 96 -1.31 7.80 32.87
C GLY A 96 -1.68 7.51 34.33
N PHE A 97 -1.72 6.24 34.74
CA PHE A 97 -1.88 5.84 36.14
C PHE A 97 -0.62 6.18 36.96
N VAL A 98 0.58 5.87 36.45
CA VAL A 98 1.84 6.21 37.12
C VAL A 98 2.05 7.72 37.20
N ASP A 99 1.73 8.48 36.15
CA ASP A 99 1.84 9.94 36.14
C ASP A 99 0.88 10.60 37.16
N SER A 100 -0.32 10.03 37.35
CA SER A 100 -1.31 10.51 38.32
C SER A 100 -0.91 10.24 39.77
N ASP A 101 -0.40 9.03 40.06
CA ASP A 101 0.04 8.67 41.40
C ASP A 101 1.37 9.36 41.76
N PHE A 102 2.28 9.53 40.79
CA PHE A 102 3.48 10.34 40.97
C PHE A 102 3.14 11.81 41.24
N LYS A 103 2.15 12.37 40.54
CA LYS A 103 1.65 13.73 40.81
C LYS A 103 1.09 13.86 42.22
N LYS A 104 0.28 12.91 42.71
CA LYS A 104 -0.22 12.93 44.10
C LYS A 104 0.89 12.83 45.14
N LEU A 105 1.96 12.08 44.86
CA LEU A 105 3.13 11.98 45.74
C LEU A 105 3.93 13.29 45.79
N VAL A 106 4.05 13.98 44.66
CA VAL A 106 4.69 15.32 44.59
C VAL A 106 3.81 16.37 45.29
N ASP A 107 2.49 16.31 45.11
CA ASP A 107 1.51 17.22 45.74
C ASP A 107 1.29 16.93 47.24
N MET A 108 1.81 15.81 47.77
CA MET A 108 1.83 15.47 49.21
C MET A 108 3.05 16.05 49.96
N SER A 109 3.86 16.89 49.31
CA SER A 109 4.90 17.64 50.01
C SER A 109 4.25 18.68 50.93
N PRO A 110 4.59 18.73 52.23
CA PRO A 110 4.01 19.73 53.12
C PRO A 110 4.40 21.13 52.65
N GLU A 111 3.40 21.97 52.38
CA GLU A 111 3.57 23.39 52.12
C GLU A 111 4.44 24.00 53.23
N PRO A 112 5.54 24.72 52.91
CA PRO A 112 6.27 25.45 53.93
C PRO A 112 5.33 26.49 54.54
N SER A 113 5.14 26.41 55.85
CA SER A 113 4.37 27.37 56.64
C SER A 113 4.77 28.80 56.26
N THR A 114 3.78 29.57 55.83
CA THR A 114 3.89 30.96 55.42
C THR A 114 4.32 31.85 56.58
N SER A 115 5.62 31.98 56.79
CA SER A 115 6.22 33.21 57.29
C SER A 115 7.73 33.11 57.12
N GLU A 116 8.28 33.68 56.04
CA GLU A 116 9.43 34.59 56.11
C GLU A 116 10.04 34.90 54.72
N HIS A 117 10.26 36.20 54.53
CA HIS A 117 11.22 36.82 53.62
C HIS A 117 10.96 36.85 52.10
N ALA A 118 10.07 37.79 51.75
CA ALA A 118 10.28 38.65 50.59
C ALA A 118 11.53 39.53 50.79
N LEU A 119 12.72 39.07 50.38
CA LEU A 119 13.88 39.94 50.14
C LEU A 119 15.00 39.21 49.37
N HIS A 120 14.89 38.99 48.05
CA HIS A 120 16.04 38.78 47.14
C HIS A 120 15.62 38.60 45.66
N LYS A 121 14.91 39.56 45.07
CA LYS A 121 14.47 39.46 43.65
C LYS A 121 15.16 40.41 42.66
N ASP A 122 16.25 41.07 43.04
CA ASP A 122 16.82 42.17 42.21
C ASP A 122 18.25 41.95 41.67
N GLN A 123 18.83 40.74 41.66
CA GLN A 123 20.25 40.59 41.21
C GLN A 123 20.55 39.55 40.12
N SER A 124 19.57 38.83 39.56
CA SER A 124 19.85 37.85 38.49
C SER A 124 19.33 38.23 37.11
N ILE A 125 18.55 39.30 36.98
CA ILE A 125 18.05 39.82 35.70
C ILE A 125 19.02 40.87 35.15
N GLN A 126 20.28 40.50 34.94
CA GLN A 126 21.22 41.35 34.18
C GLN A 126 22.37 40.59 33.48
N ALA A 127 22.47 39.25 33.63
CA ALA A 127 23.57 38.47 33.05
C ALA A 127 23.16 37.53 31.89
N GLY A 128 21.89 37.52 31.46
CA GLY A 128 21.37 36.58 30.46
C GLY A 128 21.15 37.13 29.05
N GLN A 129 21.30 38.44 28.83
CA GLN A 129 20.98 39.09 27.54
C GLN A 129 22.16 39.16 26.56
N GLU A 130 23.35 38.64 26.89
CA GLU A 130 24.52 38.65 25.98
C GLU A 130 24.76 37.33 25.21
N LEU A 131 23.89 36.32 25.32
CA LEU A 131 24.06 35.05 24.59
C LEU A 131 23.06 34.83 23.44
N THR A 132 22.22 35.81 23.09
CA THR A 132 21.19 35.65 22.04
C THR A 132 21.50 36.32 20.71
N GLU A 133 22.73 36.81 20.45
CA GLU A 133 23.05 37.49 19.18
C GLU A 133 24.11 36.80 18.29
N ASN A 134 24.69 35.65 18.66
CA ASN A 134 25.77 35.04 17.88
C ASN A 134 25.51 33.67 17.21
N GLU A 135 24.28 33.13 17.18
CA GLU A 135 23.95 31.92 16.40
C GLU A 135 22.93 32.16 15.27
N ALA A 136 22.90 33.38 14.72
CA ALA A 136 22.18 33.71 13.50
C ALA A 136 23.13 33.91 12.30
N ARG A 137 23.70 32.82 11.76
CA ARG A 137 24.18 32.77 10.35
C ARG A 137 24.26 31.32 9.84
N GLN A 138 23.27 30.93 9.03
CA GLN A 138 23.19 29.69 8.23
C GLN A 138 24.22 29.71 7.04
N PRO A 139 24.17 28.88 5.96
CA PRO A 139 23.60 27.53 5.65
C PRO A 139 24.55 26.61 4.80
N GLY A 140 24.12 25.38 4.43
CA GLY A 140 24.62 24.63 3.23
C GLY A 140 24.67 23.10 3.44
N LYS A 141 23.82 22.27 2.81
CA LYS A 141 23.82 21.69 1.45
C LYS A 141 25.08 20.88 1.06
N GLU A 142 24.95 19.56 0.98
CA GLU A 142 25.63 18.57 0.09
C GLU A 142 24.94 17.21 0.36
N THR A 143 24.15 16.57 -0.49
CA THR A 143 24.31 16.03 -1.87
C THR A 143 25.43 15.01 -2.05
N ARG A 144 25.02 13.75 -2.32
CA ARG A 144 25.78 12.64 -2.96
C ARG A 144 26.99 12.12 -2.17
N GLN A 145 27.42 10.85 -2.25
CA GLN A 145 27.39 9.92 -3.37
C GLN A 145 27.73 8.49 -2.90
N SER A 146 27.34 7.53 -3.75
CA SER A 146 27.98 6.23 -4.06
C SER A 146 28.09 5.14 -3.01
#